data_AF-A0A924KCC4-F1
#
_entry.id   AF-A0A924KCC4-F1
#
_cell.length_a   1.000
_cell.length_b   1.000
_cell.length_c   1.000
_cell.angle_alpha   90.00
_cell.angle_beta   90.00
_cell.angle_gamma   90.00
#
_symmetry.space_group_name_H-M   'P 1'
#
loop_
_entity.id
_entity.type
_entity.pdbx_description
1 polymer ?
#
loop_
_entity_poly.entity_id
_entity_poly.type
_entity_poly.pdbx_seq_one_letter_code
_entity_poly.pdbx_strand_id
1 'polypeptide(L)'
;MAKGIKGIFKGNQDFEENSPSGYQHQFYKISEVWRGDKYDDFGILRIFRLTLVTTLLLFPGVLIDEIFKSWGTLSRKLIVEFYVLIKTIFPALILAFRWYDYTYIYLIAVYFLIETYIYLFSKIFLKYQHLRGPNIRTLLMLILNFFESGLTFAVIYIAGDFLNIPIKSSIDAIYFSFITSSTVGYGDIHPISDVGKMLSILQIFSSISFLVLFFNFFSGKSSATE
;
A
#
# COMPACT_ATOMS: atom_id res chain seq x y z
N MET A 1 15.72 -29.09 9.43
CA MET A 1 14.59 -28.18 9.10
C MET A 1 15.03 -26.82 8.57
N ALA A 2 15.99 -26.11 9.19
CA ALA A 2 16.39 -24.76 8.76
C ALA A 2 16.91 -24.65 7.31
N LYS A 3 17.58 -25.68 6.76
CA LYS A 3 18.04 -25.70 5.36
C LYS A 3 16.90 -25.77 4.32
N GLY A 4 15.78 -26.41 4.65
CA GLY A 4 14.63 -26.54 3.74
C GLY A 4 13.82 -25.25 3.60
N ILE A 5 13.56 -24.58 4.73
CA ILE A 5 12.88 -23.27 4.75
C ILE A 5 13.72 -22.21 4.02
N LYS A 6 15.05 -22.23 4.23
CA LYS A 6 15.96 -21.30 3.53
C LYS A 6 15.94 -21.49 2.00
N GLY A 7 15.74 -22.72 1.52
CA GLY A 7 15.60 -23.01 0.08
C GLY A 7 14.31 -22.47 -0.54
N ILE A 8 13.18 -22.55 0.19
CA ILE A 8 11.87 -22.05 -0.27
C ILE A 8 11.88 -20.51 -0.43
N PHE A 9 12.51 -19.80 0.52
CA PHE A 9 12.47 -18.33 0.53
C PHE A 9 13.66 -17.65 -0.18
N LYS A 10 14.85 -18.26 -0.22
CA LYS A 10 16.05 -17.63 -0.80
C LYS A 10 16.10 -17.73 -2.32
N GLY A 11 15.58 -18.81 -2.90
CA GLY A 11 15.80 -19.11 -4.32
C GLY A 11 17.30 -19.11 -4.68
N ASN A 12 17.63 -19.00 -5.97
CA ASN A 12 19.00 -18.98 -6.47
C ASN A 12 19.48 -17.55 -6.83
N GLN A 13 19.02 -16.54 -6.08
CA GLN A 13 19.38 -15.13 -6.34
C GLN A 13 20.52 -14.68 -5.42
N ASP A 14 21.53 -14.04 -6.03
CA ASP A 14 22.58 -13.33 -5.32
C ASP A 14 22.07 -11.95 -4.92
N PHE A 15 22.09 -11.67 -3.62
CA PHE A 15 21.72 -10.37 -3.07
C PHE A 15 23.00 -9.60 -2.74
N GLU A 16 23.16 -8.40 -3.32
CA GLU A 16 24.25 -7.48 -2.94
C GLU A 16 24.14 -7.14 -1.44
N GLU A 17 25.22 -7.39 -0.69
CA GLU A 17 25.28 -7.21 0.78
C GLU A 17 25.36 -5.74 1.21
N ASN A 18 25.78 -4.81 0.32
CA ASN A 18 26.08 -3.41 0.66
C ASN A 18 25.11 -2.37 0.07
N SER A 19 23.82 -2.71 -0.05
CA SER A 19 22.82 -1.71 -0.44
C SER A 19 22.48 -0.77 0.74
N PRO A 20 22.41 0.56 0.54
CA PRO A 20 21.96 1.48 1.59
C PRO A 20 20.58 1.05 2.10
N SER A 21 20.37 1.12 3.42
CA SER A 21 19.18 0.58 4.10
C SER A 21 18.58 1.57 5.11
N GLY A 22 17.34 1.31 5.51
CA GLY A 22 16.64 2.04 6.56
C GLY A 22 16.51 3.53 6.26
N TYR A 23 16.75 4.34 7.29
CA TYR A 23 16.67 5.79 7.19
C TYR A 23 17.75 6.37 6.28
N GLN A 24 18.95 5.78 6.24
CA GLN A 24 20.02 6.27 5.36
C GLN A 24 19.60 6.21 3.89
N HIS A 25 18.95 5.12 3.48
CA HIS A 25 18.40 5.00 2.13
C HIS A 25 17.30 6.01 1.86
N GLN A 26 16.45 6.28 2.86
CA GLN A 26 15.37 7.23 2.72
C GLN A 26 15.86 8.68 2.63
N PHE A 27 16.85 9.08 3.44
CA PHE A 27 17.49 10.39 3.35
C PHE A 27 18.21 10.58 2.01
N TYR A 28 18.83 9.52 1.48
CA TYR A 28 19.40 9.56 0.13
C TYR A 28 18.33 9.90 -0.92
N LYS A 29 17.15 9.26 -0.89
CA LYS A 29 16.03 9.58 -1.79
C LYS A 29 15.54 11.01 -1.65
N ILE A 30 15.44 11.52 -0.41
CA ILE A 30 15.06 12.92 -0.18
C ILE A 30 16.09 13.85 -0.82
N SER A 31 17.37 13.57 -0.62
CA SER A 31 18.46 14.38 -1.20
C SER A 31 18.46 14.34 -2.73
N GLU A 32 18.10 13.21 -3.32
CA GLU A 32 18.02 13.01 -4.78
C GLU A 32 16.90 13.85 -5.40
N VAL A 33 15.71 13.84 -4.80
CA VAL A 33 14.58 14.71 -5.21
C VAL A 33 14.91 16.18 -4.93
N TRP A 34 15.61 16.46 -3.82
CA TRP A 34 16.00 17.82 -3.46
C TRP A 34 17.06 18.41 -4.39
N ARG A 35 17.98 17.62 -4.95
CA ARG A 35 18.99 18.12 -5.89
C ARG A 35 18.44 18.24 -7.31
N GLY A 36 17.47 17.39 -7.67
CA GLY A 36 16.91 17.35 -9.02
C GLY A 36 17.80 16.61 -10.02
N ASP A 37 18.85 15.92 -9.55
CA ASP A 37 19.87 15.32 -10.42
C ASP A 37 19.33 14.19 -11.33
N LYS A 38 18.19 13.58 -10.97
CA LYS A 38 17.56 12.48 -11.73
C LYS A 38 16.13 12.74 -12.17
N TYR A 39 15.57 13.90 -11.87
CA TYR A 39 14.18 14.19 -12.15
C TYR A 39 14.10 15.52 -12.90
N ASP A 40 13.52 15.51 -14.09
CA ASP A 40 13.21 16.72 -14.86
C ASP A 40 11.87 17.28 -14.36
N ASP A 41 11.82 17.66 -13.08
CA ASP A 41 10.62 18.11 -12.38
C ASP A 41 10.72 19.54 -11.85
N PHE A 42 9.71 20.34 -12.18
CA PHE A 42 9.63 21.76 -11.83
C PHE A 42 8.36 22.08 -11.05
N GLY A 43 8.44 23.16 -10.25
CA GLY A 43 7.29 23.75 -9.55
C GLY A 43 6.58 22.81 -8.58
N ILE A 44 5.25 22.69 -8.74
CA ILE A 44 4.34 21.97 -7.83
C ILE A 44 4.69 20.47 -7.74
N LEU A 45 5.14 19.86 -8.84
CA LEU A 45 5.45 18.44 -8.88
C LEU A 45 6.62 18.07 -7.94
N ARG A 46 7.64 18.93 -7.86
CA ARG A 46 8.80 18.73 -6.97
C ARG A 46 8.41 18.85 -5.51
N ILE A 47 7.59 19.85 -5.17
CA ILE A 47 7.04 20.02 -3.80
C ILE A 47 6.23 18.78 -3.41
N PHE A 48 5.36 18.29 -4.31
CA PHE A 48 4.57 17.09 -4.07
C PHE A 48 5.43 15.84 -3.83
N ARG A 49 6.46 15.62 -4.65
CA ARG A 49 7.42 14.51 -4.48
C ARG A 49 8.17 14.59 -3.16
N LEU A 50 8.66 15.77 -2.78
CA LEU A 50 9.34 15.97 -1.50
C LEU A 50 8.42 15.66 -0.32
N THR A 51 7.16 16.10 -0.37
CA THR A 51 6.15 15.78 0.66
C THR A 51 5.94 14.27 0.76
N LEU A 52 5.79 13.57 -0.36
CA LEU A 52 5.63 12.11 -0.37
C LEU A 52 6.84 11.40 0.26
N VAL A 53 8.06 11.67 -0.21
CA VAL A 53 9.27 10.98 0.27
C VAL A 53 9.55 11.28 1.74
N THR A 54 9.27 12.51 2.18
CA THR A 54 9.48 12.89 3.58
C THR A 54 8.46 12.20 4.48
N THR A 55 7.19 12.10 4.05
CA THR A 55 6.14 11.43 4.85
C THR A 55 6.42 9.94 5.04
N LEU A 56 7.07 9.29 4.06
CA LEU A 56 7.50 7.89 4.18
C LEU A 56 8.44 7.64 5.38
N LEU A 57 9.13 8.65 5.93
CA LEU A 57 9.98 8.49 7.12
C LEU A 57 9.19 8.07 8.37
N LEU A 58 7.91 8.43 8.43
CA LEU A 58 7.04 8.14 9.57
C LEU A 58 6.48 6.72 9.55
N PHE A 59 6.80 5.92 8.53
CA PHE A 59 6.13 4.65 8.29
C PHE A 59 6.90 3.45 8.88
N PRO A 60 6.18 2.46 9.44
CA PRO A 60 6.79 1.31 10.07
C PRO A 60 7.68 0.51 9.11
N GLY A 61 7.38 0.51 7.81
CA GLY A 61 8.23 -0.15 6.81
C GLY A 61 9.68 0.33 6.82
N VAL A 62 9.92 1.64 6.99
CA VAL A 62 11.29 2.20 7.06
C VAL A 62 11.93 1.88 8.40
N LEU A 63 11.14 1.94 9.48
CA LEU A 63 11.60 1.58 10.83
C LEU A 63 12.03 0.11 10.91
N ILE A 64 11.22 -0.79 10.35
CA ILE A 64 11.54 -2.23 10.24
C ILE A 64 12.84 -2.40 9.46
N ASP A 65 12.99 -1.72 8.33
CA ASP A 65 14.21 -1.81 7.52
C ASP A 65 15.46 -1.30 8.26
N GLU A 66 15.32 -0.28 9.10
CA GLU A 66 16.39 0.22 9.98
C GLU A 66 16.72 -0.76 11.12
N ILE A 67 15.71 -1.29 11.82
CA ILE A 67 15.89 -2.24 12.93
C ILE A 67 16.63 -3.48 12.45
N PHE A 68 16.26 -3.98 11.27
CA PHE A 68 16.83 -5.18 10.68
C PHE A 68 17.96 -4.89 9.68
N LYS A 69 18.59 -3.70 9.72
CA LYS A 69 19.69 -3.34 8.81
C LYS A 69 20.88 -4.30 8.87
N SER A 70 21.16 -4.88 10.04
CA SER A 70 22.23 -5.85 10.25
C SER A 70 21.88 -7.25 9.76
N TRP A 71 20.63 -7.48 9.38
CA TRP A 71 20.17 -8.74 8.80
C TRP A 71 20.33 -8.65 7.28
N GLY A 72 20.80 -9.74 6.65
CA GLY A 72 21.03 -9.76 5.22
C GLY A 72 19.82 -9.33 4.38
N THR A 73 20.07 -8.82 3.17
CA THR A 73 19.07 -8.23 2.25
C THR A 73 17.83 -9.11 2.03
N LEU A 74 17.99 -10.44 1.99
CA LEU A 74 16.87 -11.38 1.87
C LEU A 74 15.94 -11.31 3.09
N SER A 75 16.50 -11.39 4.30
CA SER A 75 15.71 -11.41 5.53
C SER A 75 14.92 -10.11 5.70
N ARG A 76 15.53 -8.96 5.38
CA ARG A 76 14.86 -7.66 5.38
C ARG A 76 13.65 -7.66 4.45
N LYS A 77 13.81 -8.12 3.20
CA LYS A 77 12.70 -8.24 2.24
C LYS A 77 11.57 -9.13 2.76
N LEU A 78 11.89 -10.28 3.35
CA LEU A 78 10.90 -11.19 3.92
C LEU A 78 10.16 -10.60 5.11
N ILE A 79 10.85 -9.86 5.98
CA ILE A 79 10.22 -9.20 7.13
C ILE A 79 9.25 -8.11 6.66
N VAL A 80 9.63 -7.32 5.64
CA VAL A 80 8.73 -6.32 5.04
C VAL A 80 7.52 -7.00 4.35
N GLU A 81 7.73 -8.11 3.63
CA GLU A 81 6.63 -8.92 3.06
C GLU A 81 5.69 -9.43 4.17
N PHE A 82 6.25 -9.93 5.27
CA PHE A 82 5.47 -10.40 6.43
C PHE A 82 4.69 -9.28 7.11
N TYR A 83 5.28 -8.09 7.26
CA TYR A 83 4.59 -6.90 7.77
C TYR A 83 3.37 -6.55 6.91
N VAL A 84 3.52 -6.53 5.58
CA VAL A 84 2.41 -6.26 4.67
C VAL A 84 1.32 -7.33 4.79
N LEU A 85 1.68 -8.61 4.93
CA LEU A 85 0.68 -9.66 5.16
C LEU A 85 -0.11 -9.46 6.45
N ILE A 86 0.57 -9.15 7.57
CA ILE A 86 -0.11 -8.82 8.83
C ILE A 86 -1.06 -7.63 8.64
N LYS A 87 -0.56 -6.58 8.00
CA LYS A 87 -1.33 -5.37 7.70
C LYS A 87 -2.56 -5.66 6.85
N THR A 88 -2.45 -6.52 5.83
CA THR A 88 -3.59 -6.94 4.99
C THR A 88 -4.62 -7.77 5.75
N ILE A 89 -4.18 -8.63 6.66
CA ILE A 89 -5.08 -9.48 7.48
C ILE A 89 -5.78 -8.65 8.56
N PHE A 90 -5.16 -7.57 9.03
CA PHE A 90 -5.66 -6.78 10.16
C PHE A 90 -7.11 -6.26 9.99
N PRO A 91 -7.50 -5.62 8.87
CA PRO A 91 -8.90 -5.24 8.63
C PRO A 91 -9.88 -6.42 8.59
N ALA A 92 -9.45 -7.58 8.08
CA ALA A 92 -10.28 -8.79 8.10
C ALA A 92 -10.55 -9.27 9.53
N LEU A 93 -9.55 -9.21 10.42
CA LEU A 93 -9.71 -9.52 11.84
C LEU A 93 -10.66 -8.51 12.52
N ILE A 94 -10.54 -7.22 12.18
CA ILE A 94 -11.45 -6.20 12.71
C ILE A 94 -12.91 -6.51 12.36
N LEU A 95 -13.16 -6.88 11.11
CA LEU A 95 -14.51 -7.22 10.61
C LEU A 95 -15.04 -8.53 11.21
N ALA A 96 -14.17 -9.53 11.41
CA ALA A 96 -14.55 -10.84 11.94
C ALA A 96 -14.88 -10.80 13.44
N PHE A 97 -14.08 -10.06 14.23
CA PHE A 97 -14.23 -9.97 15.68
C PHE A 97 -15.01 -8.75 16.14
N ARG A 98 -15.53 -7.95 15.21
CA ARG A 98 -16.24 -6.69 15.48
C ARG A 98 -15.40 -5.70 16.29
N TRP A 99 -14.09 -5.64 16.02
CA TRP A 99 -13.21 -4.69 16.70
C TRP A 99 -13.37 -3.25 16.21
N TYR A 100 -14.23 -3.01 15.21
CA TYR A 100 -14.54 -1.68 14.70
C TYR A 100 -15.22 -0.79 15.75
N ASP A 101 -15.79 -1.37 16.81
CA ASP A 101 -16.36 -0.61 17.95
C ASP A 101 -15.27 0.09 18.79
N TYR A 102 -14.02 -0.39 18.74
CA TYR A 102 -12.91 0.21 19.47
C TYR A 102 -12.24 1.31 18.64
N THR A 103 -12.43 2.57 19.04
CA THR A 103 -11.90 3.75 18.33
C THR A 103 -10.41 3.65 18.03
N TYR A 104 -9.59 3.15 18.97
CA TYR A 104 -8.15 3.00 18.75
C TYR A 104 -7.81 1.99 17.64
N ILE A 105 -8.52 0.87 17.56
CA ILE A 105 -8.29 -0.17 16.53
C ILE A 105 -8.71 0.36 15.16
N TYR A 106 -9.85 1.05 15.10
CA TYR A 106 -10.31 1.77 13.92
C TYR A 106 -9.26 2.79 13.42
N LEU A 107 -8.71 3.62 14.31
CA LEU A 107 -7.70 4.62 13.95
C LEU A 107 -6.40 4.00 13.42
N ILE A 108 -5.98 2.85 13.98
CA ILE A 108 -4.81 2.11 13.47
C ILE A 108 -5.07 1.60 12.05
N ALA A 109 -6.27 1.10 11.75
CA ALA A 109 -6.62 0.65 10.39
C ALA A 109 -6.59 1.83 9.39
N VAL A 110 -7.14 2.99 9.78
CA VAL A 110 -7.07 4.21 8.94
C VAL A 110 -5.63 4.68 8.74
N TYR A 111 -4.78 4.62 9.76
CA TYR A 111 -3.35 4.92 9.64
C TYR A 111 -2.66 4.00 8.62
N PHE A 112 -2.93 2.70 8.70
CA PHE A 112 -2.43 1.72 7.74
C PHE A 112 -2.90 1.99 6.32
N LEU A 113 -4.16 2.38 6.12
CA LEU A 113 -4.69 2.78 4.83
C LEU A 113 -3.93 3.99 4.24
N ILE A 114 -3.71 5.02 5.07
CA ILE A 114 -2.96 6.23 4.70
C ILE A 114 -1.52 5.88 4.31
N GLU A 115 -0.85 5.03 5.09
CA GLU A 115 0.48 4.51 4.76
C GLU A 115 0.49 3.81 3.39
N THR A 116 -0.51 2.95 3.13
CA THR A 116 -0.64 2.23 1.85
C THR A 116 -0.74 3.21 0.69
N TYR A 117 -1.59 4.23 0.79
CA TYR A 117 -1.75 5.20 -0.30
C TYR A 117 -0.52 6.05 -0.51
N ILE A 118 0.10 6.59 0.55
CA ILE A 118 1.31 7.40 0.40
C ILE A 118 2.45 6.57 -0.23
N TYR A 119 2.55 5.29 0.10
CA TYR A 119 3.50 4.38 -0.55
C TYR A 119 3.18 4.14 -2.04
N LEU A 120 1.91 3.96 -2.40
CA LEU A 120 1.48 3.79 -3.80
C LEU A 120 1.69 5.07 -4.62
N PHE A 121 1.31 6.24 -4.08
CA PHE A 121 1.60 7.54 -4.70
C PHE A 121 3.10 7.74 -4.87
N SER A 122 3.90 7.41 -3.86
CA SER A 122 5.36 7.45 -3.97
C SER A 122 5.87 6.59 -5.13
N LYS A 123 5.35 5.36 -5.31
CA LYS A 123 5.72 4.52 -6.46
C LYS A 123 5.35 5.11 -7.81
N ILE A 124 4.21 5.78 -7.92
CA ILE A 124 3.76 6.42 -9.18
C ILE A 124 4.67 7.61 -9.50
N PHE A 125 4.94 8.47 -8.51
CA PHE A 125 5.54 9.77 -8.74
C PHE A 125 7.07 9.79 -8.66
N LEU A 126 7.73 8.85 -7.95
CA LEU A 126 9.19 8.77 -7.83
C LEU A 126 9.85 7.84 -8.86
N LYS A 127 9.13 7.53 -9.95
CA LYS A 127 9.43 6.55 -11.00
C LYS A 127 10.78 6.79 -11.72
N TYR A 128 11.91 6.59 -11.03
CA TYR A 128 13.25 6.45 -11.62
C TYR A 128 13.89 5.07 -11.33
N GLN A 129 13.16 4.16 -10.64
CA GLN A 129 13.66 2.82 -10.29
C GLN A 129 13.13 1.66 -11.16
N HIS A 130 12.46 1.93 -12.29
CA HIS A 130 11.93 0.87 -13.18
C HIS A 130 12.99 0.17 -14.05
N LEU A 131 14.29 0.40 -13.82
CA LEU A 131 15.39 -0.26 -14.54
C LEU A 131 15.59 -1.74 -14.17
N ARG A 132 14.99 -2.22 -13.07
CA ARG A 132 14.81 -3.65 -12.81
C ARG A 132 13.35 -3.97 -13.11
N GLY A 133 13.11 -4.68 -14.22
CA GLY A 133 11.79 -4.94 -14.78
C GLY A 133 10.75 -5.55 -13.83
N PRO A 134 9.53 -5.80 -14.35
CA PRO A 134 8.39 -6.19 -13.53
C PRO A 134 8.64 -7.50 -12.76
N ASN A 135 8.92 -7.37 -11.46
CA ASN A 135 9.04 -8.50 -10.55
C ASN A 135 7.65 -8.98 -10.12
N ILE A 136 7.32 -10.26 -10.32
CA ILE A 136 6.05 -10.86 -9.88
C ILE A 136 5.78 -10.59 -8.39
N ARG A 137 6.82 -10.48 -7.57
CA ARG A 137 6.73 -10.06 -6.15
C ARG A 137 6.02 -8.71 -6.00
N THR A 138 6.33 -7.73 -6.84
CA THR A 138 5.68 -6.40 -6.82
C THR A 138 4.19 -6.49 -7.15
N LEU A 139 3.82 -7.36 -8.09
CA LEU A 139 2.42 -7.59 -8.44
C LEU A 139 1.65 -8.23 -7.27
N LEU A 140 2.22 -9.25 -6.63
CA LEU A 140 1.61 -9.87 -5.45
C LEU A 140 1.36 -8.84 -4.34
N MET A 141 2.35 -8.00 -4.05
CA MET A 141 2.23 -6.95 -3.04
C MET A 141 1.17 -5.90 -3.41
N LEU A 142 1.02 -5.58 -4.71
CA LEU A 142 -0.02 -4.67 -5.18
C LEU A 142 -1.43 -5.26 -4.97
N ILE A 143 -1.60 -6.55 -5.27
CA ILE A 143 -2.87 -7.26 -5.06
C ILE A 143 -3.22 -7.29 -3.58
N LEU A 144 -2.28 -7.64 -2.71
CA LEU A 144 -2.51 -7.67 -1.25
C LEU A 144 -2.88 -6.29 -0.69
N ASN A 145 -2.23 -5.22 -1.17
CA ASN A 145 -2.58 -3.85 -0.80
C ASN A 145 -3.97 -3.43 -1.30
N PHE A 146 -4.41 -3.93 -2.46
CA PHE A 146 -5.78 -3.68 -2.95
C PHE A 146 -6.84 -4.33 -2.04
N PHE A 147 -6.60 -5.58 -1.62
CA PHE A 147 -7.48 -6.25 -0.65
C PHE A 147 -7.48 -5.56 0.72
N GLU A 148 -6.31 -5.16 1.22
CA GLU A 148 -6.18 -4.36 2.45
C GLU A 148 -7.03 -3.09 2.37
N SER A 149 -6.86 -2.31 1.30
CA SER A 149 -7.62 -1.08 1.04
C SER A 149 -9.14 -1.33 1.04
N GLY A 150 -9.61 -2.34 0.30
CA GLY A 150 -11.04 -2.67 0.24
C GLY A 150 -11.60 -3.10 1.59
N LEU A 151 -10.88 -3.93 2.36
CA LEU A 151 -11.32 -4.36 3.68
C LEU A 151 -11.29 -3.20 4.70
N THR A 152 -10.30 -2.30 4.64
CA THR A 152 -10.26 -1.13 5.53
C THR A 152 -11.41 -0.17 5.25
N PHE A 153 -11.78 0.06 3.99
CA PHE A 153 -12.99 0.84 3.69
C PHE A 153 -14.25 0.15 4.21
N ALA A 154 -14.34 -1.18 4.14
CA ALA A 154 -15.45 -1.90 4.76
C ALA A 154 -15.50 -1.68 6.28
N VAL A 155 -14.35 -1.69 6.97
CA VAL A 155 -14.25 -1.30 8.39
C VAL A 155 -14.76 0.12 8.62
N ILE A 156 -14.43 1.07 7.74
CA ILE A 156 -14.87 2.46 7.88
C ILE A 156 -16.39 2.59 7.71
N TYR A 157 -16.97 1.90 6.73
CA TYR A 157 -18.41 1.98 6.48
C TYR A 157 -19.25 1.26 7.53
N ILE A 158 -18.77 0.16 8.11
CA ILE A 158 -19.52 -0.51 9.18
C ILE A 158 -19.39 0.22 10.53
N ALA A 159 -18.28 0.93 10.75
CA ALA A 159 -18.05 1.67 11.99
C ALA A 159 -18.89 2.97 12.10
N GLY A 160 -19.44 3.46 10.99
CA GLY A 160 -20.19 4.72 10.95
C GLY A 160 -21.55 4.58 10.26
N ASP A 161 -22.46 5.49 10.60
CA ASP A 161 -23.80 5.54 10.02
C ASP A 161 -23.83 6.42 8.77
N PHE A 162 -23.15 5.96 7.71
CA PHE A 162 -22.91 6.76 6.51
C PHE A 162 -23.83 6.42 5.33
N LEU A 163 -24.45 5.24 5.35
CA LEU A 163 -25.09 4.57 4.22
C LEU A 163 -26.62 4.61 4.33
N ASN A 164 -27.30 4.36 3.21
CA ASN A 164 -28.76 4.34 3.11
C ASN A 164 -29.44 3.30 4.00
N ILE A 165 -28.72 2.24 4.38
CA ILE A 165 -29.19 1.18 5.27
C ILE A 165 -28.18 0.95 6.40
N PRO A 166 -28.64 0.62 7.62
CA PRO A 166 -27.74 0.26 8.71
C PRO A 166 -27.09 -1.09 8.42
N ILE A 167 -25.76 -1.11 8.31
CA ILE A 167 -25.01 -2.32 8.01
C ILE A 167 -24.92 -3.21 9.26
N LYS A 168 -25.65 -4.33 9.25
CA LYS A 168 -25.65 -5.30 10.36
C LYS A 168 -24.65 -6.44 10.16
N SER A 169 -24.31 -6.75 8.92
CA SER A 169 -23.37 -7.82 8.57
C SER A 169 -22.06 -7.22 8.06
N SER A 170 -20.92 -7.72 8.55
CA SER A 170 -19.61 -7.39 8.01
C SER A 170 -19.50 -7.72 6.52
N ILE A 171 -20.26 -8.70 6.03
CA ILE A 171 -20.28 -9.08 4.61
C ILE A 171 -20.88 -7.96 3.75
N ASP A 172 -21.93 -7.26 4.22
CA ASP A 172 -22.57 -6.18 3.45
C ASP A 172 -21.63 -4.98 3.30
N ALA A 173 -20.83 -4.67 4.34
CA ALA A 173 -19.79 -3.64 4.27
C ALA A 173 -18.66 -4.02 3.30
N ILE A 174 -18.20 -5.28 3.34
CA ILE A 174 -17.20 -5.80 2.40
C ILE A 174 -17.76 -5.72 0.98
N TYR A 175 -18.98 -6.19 0.77
CA TYR A 175 -19.67 -6.14 -0.51
C TYR A 175 -19.71 -4.71 -1.05
N PHE A 176 -20.25 -3.75 -0.30
CA PHE A 176 -20.31 -2.35 -0.69
C PHE A 176 -18.92 -1.81 -1.05
N SER A 177 -17.93 -2.05 -0.19
CA SER A 177 -16.57 -1.59 -0.42
C SER A 177 -15.97 -2.15 -1.72
N PHE A 178 -16.13 -3.44 -1.99
CA PHE A 178 -15.55 -4.06 -3.19
C PHE A 178 -16.30 -3.67 -4.46
N ILE A 179 -17.63 -3.56 -4.46
CA ILE A 179 -18.38 -3.09 -5.65
C ILE A 179 -18.08 -1.62 -5.97
N THR A 180 -17.81 -0.79 -4.96
CA THR A 180 -17.34 0.59 -5.15
C THR A 180 -15.91 0.60 -5.67
N SER A 181 -15.02 -0.23 -5.09
CA SER A 181 -13.62 -0.32 -5.49
C SER A 181 -13.45 -0.85 -6.92
N SER A 182 -14.34 -1.72 -7.38
CA SER A 182 -14.39 -2.24 -8.74
C SER A 182 -15.20 -1.37 -9.70
N THR A 183 -15.68 -0.21 -9.24
CA THR A 183 -16.52 0.74 -10.00
C THR A 183 -17.77 0.09 -10.62
N VAL A 184 -18.29 -0.99 -10.01
CA VAL A 184 -19.52 -1.67 -10.46
C VAL A 184 -20.75 -0.94 -9.95
N GLY A 185 -20.80 -0.65 -8.64
CA GLY A 185 -21.81 0.20 -8.02
C GLY A 185 -23.26 -0.16 -8.33
N TYR A 186 -23.73 -1.32 -7.84
CA TYR A 186 -25.12 -1.77 -8.06
C TYR A 186 -26.20 -0.81 -7.53
N GLY A 187 -25.87 0.03 -6.54
CA GLY A 187 -26.73 1.10 -6.04
C GLY A 187 -27.70 0.69 -4.92
N ASP A 188 -27.74 -0.59 -4.59
CA ASP A 188 -28.49 -1.16 -3.47
C ASP A 188 -28.01 -0.63 -2.11
N ILE A 189 -26.68 -0.50 -1.95
CA ILE A 189 -26.03 0.20 -0.83
C ILE A 189 -25.34 1.45 -1.38
N HIS A 190 -25.64 2.61 -0.80
CA HIS A 190 -25.06 3.89 -1.24
C HIS A 190 -24.94 4.90 -0.10
N PRO A 191 -23.98 5.84 -0.15
CA PRO A 191 -23.79 6.84 0.89
C PRO A 191 -24.88 7.91 0.84
N ILE A 192 -25.49 8.21 1.99
CA ILE A 192 -26.50 9.28 2.14
C ILE A 192 -25.92 10.51 2.82
N SER A 193 -25.01 10.30 3.77
CA SER A 193 -24.33 11.37 4.51
C SER A 193 -23.23 12.04 3.67
N ASP A 194 -22.95 13.31 3.95
CA ASP A 194 -21.87 14.04 3.25
C ASP A 194 -20.50 13.40 3.50
N VAL A 195 -20.25 12.94 4.73
CA VAL A 195 -19.02 12.20 5.06
C VAL A 195 -18.96 10.88 4.29
N GLY A 196 -20.06 10.13 4.20
CA GLY A 196 -20.14 8.91 3.40
C GLY A 196 -19.82 9.13 1.93
N LYS A 197 -20.36 10.21 1.33
CA LYS A 197 -20.08 10.57 -0.06
C LYS A 197 -18.61 10.92 -0.26
N MET A 198 -18.01 11.68 0.67
CA MET A 198 -16.58 11.99 0.63
C MET A 198 -15.72 10.72 0.72
N LEU A 199 -16.07 9.78 1.60
CA LEU A 199 -15.38 8.49 1.71
C LEU A 199 -15.45 7.68 0.42
N SER A 200 -16.63 7.60 -0.22
CA SER A 200 -16.78 6.91 -1.50
C SER A 200 -15.99 7.58 -2.63
N ILE A 201 -15.92 8.92 -2.66
CA ILE A 201 -15.05 9.64 -3.60
C ILE A 201 -13.57 9.28 -3.38
N LEU A 202 -13.10 9.33 -2.13
CA LEU A 202 -11.72 8.96 -1.78
C LEU A 202 -11.41 7.51 -2.16
N GLN A 203 -12.36 6.60 -1.96
CA GLN A 203 -12.24 5.21 -2.34
C GLN A 203 -12.08 5.02 -3.84
N ILE A 204 -12.90 5.69 -4.66
CA ILE A 204 -12.81 5.62 -6.12
C ILE A 204 -11.45 6.13 -6.61
N PHE A 205 -10.98 7.29 -6.11
CA PHE A 205 -9.64 7.81 -6.45
C PHE A 205 -8.52 6.83 -6.10
N SER A 206 -8.66 6.16 -4.96
CA SER A 206 -7.71 5.16 -4.49
C SER A 206 -7.68 3.94 -5.42
N SER A 207 -8.84 3.40 -5.79
CA SER A 207 -8.96 2.27 -6.71
C SER A 207 -8.40 2.56 -8.10
N ILE A 208 -8.60 3.77 -8.62
CA ILE A 208 -7.99 4.20 -9.89
C ILE A 208 -6.46 4.18 -9.79
N SER A 209 -5.90 4.60 -8.66
CA SER A 209 -4.43 4.60 -8.45
C SER A 209 -3.84 3.18 -8.48
N PHE A 210 -4.57 2.18 -7.94
CA PHE A 210 -4.19 0.77 -8.07
C PHE A 210 -4.23 0.29 -9.52
N LEU A 211 -5.29 0.62 -10.27
CA LEU A 211 -5.39 0.25 -11.69
C LEU A 211 -4.24 0.83 -12.52
N VAL A 212 -3.86 2.09 -12.29
CA VAL A 212 -2.71 2.72 -12.96
C VAL A 212 -1.41 1.96 -12.65
N LEU A 213 -1.17 1.58 -11.40
CA LEU A 213 0.02 0.80 -11.05
C LEU A 213 0.01 -0.61 -11.64
N PHE A 214 -1.16 -1.24 -11.69
CA PHE A 214 -1.35 -2.55 -12.31
C PHE A 214 -1.01 -2.51 -13.81
N PHE A 215 -1.54 -1.55 -14.55
CA PHE A 215 -1.21 -1.39 -15.98
C PHE A 215 0.26 -1.02 -16.20
N ASN A 216 0.83 -0.14 -15.37
CA ASN A 216 2.25 0.20 -15.44
C ASN A 216 3.15 -1.04 -15.31
N PHE A 217 2.78 -2.00 -14.46
CA PHE A 217 3.52 -3.25 -14.30
C PHE A 217 3.56 -4.07 -15.60
N PHE A 218 2.44 -4.18 -16.32
CA PHE A 218 2.38 -4.92 -17.59
C PHE A 218 3.02 -4.16 -18.76
N SER A 219 2.82 -2.84 -18.83
CA SER A 219 3.43 -2.00 -19.87
C SER A 219 4.96 -1.99 -19.78
N GLY A 220 5.53 -2.01 -18.57
CA GLY A 220 6.97 -2.15 -18.40
C GLY A 220 7.53 -3.52 -18.84
N LYS A 221 6.68 -4.54 -18.99
CA LYS A 221 7.08 -5.86 -19.50
C LYS A 221 7.15 -5.87 -21.03
N SER A 222 6.19 -5.24 -21.71
CA SER A 222 6.13 -5.23 -23.18
C SER A 222 7.30 -4.48 -23.80
N SER A 223 7.74 -3.37 -23.19
CA SER A 223 8.88 -2.58 -23.66
C SER A 223 10.26 -3.22 -23.43
N ALA A 224 10.34 -4.34 -22.70
CA ALA A 224 11.59 -5.08 -22.46
C ALA A 224 11.75 -6.29 -23.41
N THR A 225 10.75 -6.53 -24.27
CA THR A 225 10.70 -7.65 -25.23
C THR A 225 10.83 -7.21 -26.70
N GLU A 226 11.00 -5.91 -26.95
CA GLU A 226 11.40 -5.33 -28.24
C GLU A 226 12.89 -4.99 -28.19
#